data_AF-A0A954YEW3-F1
#
_entry.id   AF-A0A954YEW3-F1
#
_cell.length_a   1.000
_cell.length_b   1.000
_cell.length_c   1.000
_cell.angle_alpha   90.00
_cell.angle_beta   90.00
_cell.angle_gamma   90.00
#
_symmetry.space_group_name_H-M   'P 1'
#
loop_
_entity.id
_entity.type
_entity.pdbx_description
1 polymer ?
#
loop_
_entity_poly.entity_id
_entity_poly.type
_entity_poly.pdbx_seq_one_letter_code
_entity_poly.pdbx_strand_id
1 'polypeptide(L)'
;MWAALFGGKKKKPGNTRSGTTPTTQEAFGPPLTDEELNANLSVLERRLNQEMVCPAGKNQVYLRSLMTGRSTTKPRIVLKCHLRKDIDQPQDVFFEEIRSLCCGDPNNCEAYRAFQERLGR
;
A
#
# COMPACT_ATOMS: atom_id res chain seq x y z
N MET A 1 65.06 0.04 37.37
CA MET A 1 63.98 -0.78 37.96
C MET A 1 62.65 -0.20 37.53
N TRP A 2 61.99 -0.85 36.58
CA TRP A 2 60.67 -0.49 36.04
C TRP A 2 59.60 -1.34 36.74
N ALA A 3 58.67 -0.69 37.45
CA ALA A 3 57.41 -1.28 37.94
C ALA A 3 56.43 -0.11 38.19
N ALA A 4 55.46 0.10 37.31
CA ALA A 4 54.11 -0.48 37.35
C ALA A 4 53.16 0.30 38.27
N LEU A 5 52.26 1.10 37.69
CA LEU A 5 50.90 1.27 38.22
C LEU A 5 49.92 1.39 37.05
N PHE A 6 49.09 0.38 36.93
CA PHE A 6 48.16 0.10 35.86
C PHE A 6 47.01 1.11 35.82
N GLY A 7 46.84 1.76 34.67
CA GLY A 7 45.70 2.63 34.36
C GLY A 7 44.40 1.83 34.29
N GLY A 8 43.50 2.09 35.23
CA GLY A 8 42.15 1.55 35.24
C GLY A 8 41.32 2.07 34.07
N LYS A 9 41.04 1.20 33.08
CA LYS A 9 40.03 1.46 32.04
C LYS A 9 38.63 1.32 32.65
N LYS A 10 37.97 2.45 32.93
CA LYS A 10 36.53 2.47 33.24
C LYS A 10 35.73 2.09 31.98
N LYS A 11 35.09 0.91 32.00
CA LYS A 11 34.12 0.47 30.97
C LYS A 11 32.92 1.43 30.98
N LYS A 12 32.63 2.06 29.84
CA LYS A 12 31.39 2.82 29.63
C LYS A 12 30.21 1.84 29.54
N PRO A 13 29.09 2.08 30.23
CA PRO A 13 27.92 1.21 30.13
C PRO A 13 27.34 1.26 28.71
N GLY A 14 27.04 0.07 28.19
CA GLY A 14 26.47 -0.14 26.87
C GLY A 14 25.14 0.59 26.74
N ASN A 15 25.06 1.46 25.73
CA ASN A 15 23.83 2.06 25.28
C ASN A 15 23.08 1.01 24.46
N THR A 16 22.28 0.18 25.14
CA THR A 16 21.30 -0.69 24.50
C THR A 16 20.22 0.21 23.91
N ARG A 17 20.45 0.70 22.69
CA ARG A 17 19.39 1.28 21.87
C ARG A 17 18.48 0.12 21.48
N SER A 18 17.48 -0.15 22.32
CA SER A 18 16.24 -0.77 21.91
C SER A 18 15.70 0.07 20.76
N GLY A 19 16.01 -0.36 19.54
CA GLY A 19 15.44 0.20 18.33
C GLY A 19 13.95 -0.07 18.36
N THR A 20 13.19 0.85 18.92
CA THR A 20 11.77 1.01 18.59
C THR A 20 11.75 1.22 17.09
N THR A 21 11.34 0.19 16.36
CA THR A 21 11.04 0.30 14.94
C THR A 21 10.11 1.49 14.77
N PRO A 22 10.40 2.43 13.85
CA PRO A 22 9.49 3.52 13.59
C PRO A 22 8.15 2.89 13.23
N THR A 23 7.13 3.14 14.05
CA THR A 23 5.73 2.84 13.73
C THR A 23 5.44 3.56 12.44
N THR A 24 5.65 2.85 11.34
CA THR A 24 5.49 3.39 10.01
C THR A 24 3.99 3.53 9.85
N GLN A 25 3.49 4.75 9.99
CA GLN A 25 2.08 5.05 9.88
C GLN A 25 1.62 4.50 8.52
N GLU A 26 0.71 3.54 8.55
CA GLU A 26 0.10 3.00 7.33
C GLU A 26 -0.70 4.12 6.68
N ALA A 27 -0.58 4.28 5.36
CA ALA A 27 -1.42 5.21 4.64
C ALA A 27 -2.89 4.79 4.79
N PHE A 28 -3.78 5.77 4.85
CA PHE A 28 -5.24 5.60 4.96
C PHE A 28 -5.76 4.45 4.07
N GLY A 29 -6.51 3.52 4.65
CA GLY A 29 -7.07 2.36 3.97
C GLY A 29 -7.15 1.10 4.85
N PRO A 30 -7.58 -0.05 4.31
CA PRO A 30 -7.52 -1.36 4.97
C PRO A 30 -6.09 -1.70 5.45
N PRO A 31 -5.83 -2.71 6.29
CA PRO A 31 -4.45 -3.09 6.63
C PRO A 31 -3.67 -3.58 5.40
N LEU A 32 -2.36 -3.31 5.30
CA LEU A 32 -1.56 -3.78 4.16
C LEU A 32 -1.51 -5.31 4.14
N THR A 33 -1.69 -5.89 2.95
CA THR A 33 -1.49 -7.33 2.75
C THR A 33 -0.01 -7.70 2.68
N ASP A 34 0.32 -8.95 3.00
CA ASP A 34 1.69 -9.48 2.90
C ASP A 34 2.24 -9.40 1.46
N GLU A 35 1.37 -9.44 0.45
CA GLU A 35 1.73 -9.28 -0.96
C GLU A 35 2.19 -7.84 -1.24
N GLU A 36 1.49 -6.83 -0.74
CA GLU A 36 1.94 -5.43 -0.86
C GLU A 36 3.23 -5.16 -0.08
N LEU A 37 3.43 -5.85 1.05
CA LEU A 37 4.61 -5.65 1.90
C LEU A 37 5.89 -6.28 1.33
N ASN A 38 5.77 -7.41 0.64
CA ASN A 38 6.92 -8.21 0.19
C ASN A 38 7.17 -8.11 -1.32
N ALA A 39 6.20 -7.64 -2.12
CA ALA A 39 6.37 -7.52 -3.56
C ALA A 39 7.06 -6.23 -3.98
N ASN A 40 7.69 -6.27 -5.16
CA ASN A 40 8.10 -5.06 -5.85
C ASN A 40 6.84 -4.35 -6.38
N LEU A 41 6.44 -3.28 -5.69
CA LEU A 41 5.21 -2.53 -5.97
C LEU A 41 5.13 -2.01 -7.41
N SER A 42 6.23 -1.62 -8.03
CA SER A 42 6.24 -1.16 -9.43
C SER A 42 6.00 -2.30 -10.43
N VAL A 43 6.47 -3.51 -10.12
CA VAL A 43 6.18 -4.70 -10.94
C VAL A 43 4.71 -5.09 -10.79
N LEU A 44 4.19 -5.04 -9.56
CA LEU A 44 2.78 -5.34 -9.27
C LEU A 44 1.84 -4.34 -9.95
N GLU A 45 2.14 -3.05 -9.89
CA GLU A 45 1.40 -1.99 -10.58
C GLU A 45 1.34 -2.22 -12.09
N ARG A 46 2.48 -2.51 -12.73
CA ARG A 46 2.53 -2.80 -14.18
C ARG A 46 1.72 -4.04 -14.54
N ARG A 47 1.85 -5.10 -13.73
CA ARG A 47 1.12 -6.35 -13.94
C ARG A 47 -0.39 -6.13 -13.84
N LEU A 48 -0.86 -5.45 -12.81
CA LEU A 48 -2.28 -5.13 -12.65
C LEU A 48 -2.81 -4.25 -13.78
N ASN A 49 -2.05 -3.24 -14.22
CA ASN A 49 -2.41 -2.42 -15.38
C ASN A 49 -2.45 -3.20 -16.72
N GLN A 50 -1.78 -4.36 -16.81
CA GLN A 50 -1.75 -5.22 -18.00
C GLN A 50 -2.84 -6.30 -17.97
N GLU A 51 -3.03 -6.94 -16.81
CA GLU A 51 -3.92 -8.09 -16.66
C GLU A 51 -5.37 -7.69 -16.39
N MET A 52 -5.62 -6.57 -15.72
CA MET A 52 -6.98 -6.17 -15.39
C MET A 52 -7.69 -5.55 -16.59
N VAL A 53 -8.80 -6.17 -16.96
CA VAL A 53 -9.71 -5.66 -18.00
C VAL A 53 -11.02 -5.28 -17.32
N CYS A 54 -11.24 -3.98 -17.09
CA CYS A 54 -12.55 -3.52 -16.68
C CYS A 54 -13.42 -3.35 -17.94
N PRO A 55 -14.62 -3.96 -18.01
CA PRO A 55 -15.46 -3.86 -19.20
C PRO A 55 -15.96 -2.43 -19.46
N ALA A 56 -15.88 -1.56 -18.45
CA ALA A 56 -16.29 -0.17 -18.57
C ALA A 56 -15.14 0.80 -18.95
N GLY A 57 -13.92 0.29 -19.20
CA GLY A 57 -12.80 1.09 -19.71
C GLY A 57 -11.46 0.78 -19.05
N LYS A 58 -10.45 1.61 -19.37
CA LYS A 58 -9.11 1.43 -18.83
C LYS A 58 -9.02 2.00 -17.42
N ASN A 59 -8.72 1.11 -16.49
CA ASN A 59 -8.54 1.40 -15.08
C ASN A 59 -7.06 1.77 -14.82
N GLN A 60 -6.80 2.83 -14.03
CA GLN A 60 -5.43 3.27 -13.73
C GLN A 60 -5.01 2.78 -12.35
N VAL A 61 -4.05 1.87 -12.30
CA VAL A 61 -3.38 1.46 -11.06
C VAL A 61 -2.16 2.34 -10.83
N TYR A 62 -1.98 2.82 -9.60
CA TYR A 62 -0.88 3.70 -9.20
C TYR A 62 -0.44 3.43 -7.76
N LEU A 63 0.76 3.92 -7.45
CA LEU A 63 1.32 3.86 -6.11
C LEU A 63 0.98 5.14 -5.35
N ARG A 64 0.30 5.00 -4.21
CA ARG A 64 -0.02 6.10 -3.32
C ARG A 64 0.92 6.09 -2.12
N SER A 65 1.69 7.17 -1.96
CA SER A 65 2.47 7.43 -0.76
C SER A 65 2.07 8.79 -0.19
N LEU A 66 1.69 8.83 1.08
CA LEU A 66 1.41 10.08 1.78
C LEU A 66 2.68 10.56 2.48
N MET A 67 3.07 11.80 2.23
CA MET A 67 4.13 12.46 3.00
C MET A 67 3.47 13.17 4.17
N THR A 68 3.59 12.61 5.38
CA THR A 68 3.25 13.37 6.59
C THR A 68 4.48 14.17 7.00
N GLY A 69 4.32 15.37 7.57
CA GLY A 69 5.43 16.31 7.80
C GLY A 69 6.61 15.79 8.66
N ARG A 70 6.53 14.57 9.20
CA ARG A 70 7.61 13.89 9.93
C ARG A 70 7.95 12.48 9.42
N SER A 71 7.16 11.92 8.49
CA SER A 71 7.42 10.58 7.94
C SER A 71 6.76 10.36 6.58
N THR A 72 7.33 9.48 5.77
CA THR A 72 6.64 8.91 4.60
C THR A 72 5.86 7.68 5.05
N THR A 73 4.58 7.60 4.71
CA THR A 73 3.81 6.37 4.92
C THR A 73 4.31 5.27 3.98
N LYS A 74 4.04 4.00 4.28
CA LYS A 74 4.31 2.94 3.32
C LYS A 74 3.51 3.19 2.02
N PRO A 75 4.13 3.11 0.84
CA PRO A 75 3.42 3.19 -0.42
C PRO A 75 2.42 2.03 -0.54
N ARG A 76 1.25 2.30 -1.13
CA ARG A 76 0.17 1.32 -1.32
C ARG A 76 -0.28 1.27 -2.78
N ILE A 77 -0.77 0.12 -3.22
CA ILE A 77 -1.37 -0.03 -4.54
C ILE A 77 -2.81 0.47 -4.46
N VAL A 78 -3.14 1.39 -5.35
CA VAL A 78 -4.49 1.95 -5.48
C VAL A 78 -4.90 1.91 -6.94
N LEU A 79 -6.16 1.59 -7.17
CA LEU A 79 -6.81 1.66 -8.46
C LEU A 79 -7.80 2.82 -8.47
N LYS A 80 -7.71 3.67 -9.50
CA LYS A 80 -8.70 4.70 -9.75
C LYS A 80 -9.84 4.14 -10.59
N CYS A 81 -10.98 3.89 -9.96
CA CYS A 81 -12.20 3.42 -10.63
C CYS A 81 -13.13 4.59 -10.94
N HIS A 82 -13.29 4.91 -12.23
CA HIS A 82 -14.17 6.00 -12.65
C HIS A 82 -15.66 5.70 -12.42
N LEU A 83 -16.07 4.43 -12.48
CA LEU A 83 -17.48 4.03 -12.27
C LEU A 83 -17.98 4.30 -10.85
N ARG A 84 -17.10 4.19 -9.85
CA ARG A 84 -17.45 4.48 -8.45
C ARG A 84 -17.84 5.93 -8.23
N LYS A 85 -17.30 6.85 -9.03
CA LYS A 85 -17.66 8.27 -9.00
C LYS A 85 -19.15 8.50 -9.23
N ASP A 86 -19.76 7.70 -10.09
CA ASP A 86 -21.15 7.89 -10.51
C ASP A 86 -22.17 7.34 -9.50
N ILE A 87 -21.72 6.52 -8.55
CA ILE A 87 -22.54 5.95 -7.46
C ILE A 87 -22.14 6.50 -6.09
N ASP A 88 -21.50 7.67 -6.07
CA ASP A 88 -21.01 8.35 -4.86
C ASP A 88 -20.11 7.49 -3.95
N GLN A 89 -19.41 6.52 -4.54
CA GLN A 89 -18.40 5.71 -3.87
C GLN A 89 -17.00 6.33 -4.03
N PRO A 90 -16.07 6.05 -3.09
CA PRO A 90 -14.69 6.49 -3.24
C PRO A 90 -14.07 5.89 -4.50
N GLN A 91 -13.49 6.75 -5.35
CA GLN A 91 -12.81 6.34 -6.59
C GLN A 91 -11.54 5.52 -6.32
N ASP A 92 -10.93 5.71 -5.15
CA ASP A 92 -9.72 5.02 -4.72
C ASP A 92 -10.09 3.63 -4.21
N VAL A 93 -9.69 2.60 -4.94
CA VAL A 93 -9.89 1.18 -4.61
C VAL A 93 -8.56 0.58 -4.21
N PHE A 94 -8.47 -0.05 -3.03
CA PHE A 94 -7.23 -0.63 -2.51
C PHE A 94 -7.01 -2.06 -3.02
N PHE A 95 -5.77 -2.56 -2.91
CA PHE A 95 -5.34 -3.87 -3.43
C PHE A 95 -6.26 -5.04 -3.05
N GLU A 96 -6.80 -5.04 -1.83
CA GLU A 96 -7.70 -6.07 -1.33
C GLU A 96 -9.01 -6.12 -2.13
N GLU A 97 -9.58 -4.93 -2.40
CA GLU A 97 -10.79 -4.77 -3.19
C GLU A 97 -10.52 -5.02 -4.68
N ILE A 98 -9.35 -4.61 -5.18
CA ILE A 98 -8.91 -4.90 -6.55
C ILE A 98 -8.89 -6.41 -6.79
N ARG A 99 -8.27 -7.18 -5.88
CA ARG A 99 -8.15 -8.63 -6.03
C ARG A 99 -9.49 -9.34 -5.96
N SER A 100 -10.37 -8.90 -5.06
CA SER A 100 -11.67 -9.53 -4.83
C SER A 100 -12.75 -9.12 -5.84
N LEU A 101 -12.74 -7.88 -6.34
CA LEU A 101 -13.77 -7.34 -7.22
C LEU A 101 -13.32 -7.20 -8.67
N CYS A 102 -12.06 -6.83 -8.93
CA CYS A 102 -11.60 -6.44 -10.27
C CYS A 102 -10.82 -7.53 -11.00
N CYS A 103 -10.07 -8.39 -10.30
CA CYS A 103 -9.29 -9.47 -10.91
C CYS A 103 -10.07 -10.78 -11.13
N GLY A 104 -11.30 -10.88 -10.61
CA GLY A 104 -12.16 -12.05 -10.73
C GLY A 104 -13.35 -11.79 -11.64
N ASP A 105 -14.56 -11.87 -11.08
CA ASP A 105 -15.81 -11.71 -11.82
C ASP A 105 -16.28 -10.24 -11.83
N PRO A 106 -16.37 -9.57 -13.01
CA PRO A 106 -16.85 -8.19 -13.09
C PRO A 106 -18.25 -8.01 -12.51
N ASN A 107 -19.08 -9.05 -12.57
CA ASN A 107 -20.45 -9.05 -12.05
C ASN A 107 -20.53 -8.90 -10.53
N ASN A 108 -19.44 -9.18 -9.79
CA ASN A 108 -19.38 -8.97 -8.35
C ASN A 108 -19.09 -7.49 -8.00
N CYS A 109 -18.66 -6.69 -8.96
CA CYS A 109 -18.41 -5.27 -8.75
C CYS A 109 -19.71 -4.46 -8.78
N GLU A 110 -20.08 -3.87 -7.65
CA GLU A 110 -21.27 -3.01 -7.52
C GLU A 110 -21.25 -1.83 -8.51
N ALA A 111 -20.09 -1.21 -8.69
CA ALA A 111 -19.92 -0.11 -9.65
C ALA A 111 -20.16 -0.56 -11.10
N TYR A 112 -19.75 -1.79 -11.43
CA TYR A 112 -20.00 -2.36 -12.75
C TYR A 112 -21.47 -2.72 -12.96
N ARG A 113 -22.14 -3.28 -11.94
CA ARG A 113 -23.58 -3.57 -11.98
C ARG A 113 -24.41 -2.30 -12.18
N ALA A 114 -24.13 -1.25 -11.42
CA ALA A 114 -24.80 0.04 -11.56
C ALA A 114 -24.55 0.71 -12.94
N PHE A 115 -23.39 0.44 -13.55
CA PHE A 115 -23.09 0.87 -14.92
C PHE A 115 -23.89 0.06 -15.96
N GLN A 116 -23.99 -1.26 -15.80
CA GLN A 116 -24.82 -2.10 -16.67
C GLN A 116 -26.30 -1.70 -16.61
N GLU A 117 -26.84 -1.43 -15.42
CA GLU A 117 -28.21 -0.94 -15.23
C GLU A 117 -28.47 0.39 -15.95
N ARG A 118 -27.44 1.23 -16.11
CA ARG A 118 -27.53 2.49 -16.86
C ARG A 118 -27.45 2.29 -18.38
N LEU A 119 -26.64 1.34 -18.85
CA LEU A 119 -26.54 1.01 -20.28
C LEU A 119 -27.71 0.19 -20.81
N GLY A 120 -28.43 -0.54 -19.96
CA GLY A 120 -29.59 -1.36 -20.32
C GLY A 120 -30.90 -0.59 -20.56
N ARG A 121 -30.84 0.71 -20.85
CA ARG A 121 -31.98 1.56 -21.23
C ARG A 121 -31.88 2.01 -22.68
#